data_AF-A0A077KD90-F1
#
_entry.id   AF-A0A077KD90-F1
#
_cell.length_a   1.000
_cell.length_b   1.000
_cell.length_c   1.000
_cell.angle_alpha   90.00
_cell.angle_beta   90.00
_cell.angle_gamma   90.00
#
_symmetry.space_group_name_H-M   'P 1'
#
loop_
_entity.id
_entity.type
_entity.pdbx_description
1 polymer ?
#
loop_
_entity_poly.entity_id
_entity_poly.type
_entity_poly.pdbx_seq_one_letter_code
_entity_poly.pdbx_strand_id
1 'polypeptide(L)'
;MKYIASLLFVMFSYLISAQELPAPPAMSNSSKQRLIDEFIEASHYQRALINYAKEYLELKMFDYSVDPPKELLTKEQAHTIISNFNFDDFKISLYSSFSFISEDHLKELIKFHKSIGGQLSKNNSALLMTPAIDLNIKNQMDYAIENTK
;
A
#
# COMPACT_ATOMS: atom_id res chain seq x y z
N MET A 1 -21.30 -50.08 15.90
CA MET A 1 -20.02 -49.92 15.15
C MET A 1 -20.16 -49.07 13.88
N LYS A 2 -21.14 -49.32 12.98
CA LYS A 2 -21.36 -48.51 11.76
C LYS A 2 -21.54 -47.00 11.99
N TYR A 3 -22.30 -46.61 13.02
CA TYR A 3 -22.56 -45.19 13.31
C TYR A 3 -21.34 -44.44 13.87
N ILE A 4 -20.46 -45.14 14.60
CA ILE A 4 -19.23 -44.55 15.17
C ILE A 4 -18.22 -44.27 14.04
N ALA A 5 -18.09 -45.19 13.08
CA ALA A 5 -17.24 -45.01 11.91
C ALA A 5 -17.72 -43.83 11.03
N SER A 6 -19.04 -43.66 10.88
CA SER A 6 -19.60 -42.54 10.11
C SER A 6 -19.38 -41.19 10.80
N LEU A 7 -19.44 -41.15 12.13
CA LEU A 7 -19.23 -39.91 12.90
C LEU A 7 -17.77 -39.47 12.87
N LEU A 8 -16.83 -40.42 12.93
CA LEU A 8 -15.39 -40.16 12.76
C LEU A 8 -15.08 -39.62 11.35
N PHE A 9 -15.71 -40.18 10.30
CA PHE A 9 -15.48 -39.74 8.92
C PHE A 9 -15.87 -38.28 8.71
N VAL A 10 -17.02 -37.84 9.26
CA VAL A 10 -17.48 -36.44 9.18
C VAL A 10 -16.51 -35.51 9.91
N MET A 11 -16.03 -35.89 11.10
CA MET A 11 -15.08 -35.07 11.87
C MET A 11 -13.72 -34.93 11.18
N PHE A 12 -13.23 -35.97 10.50
CA PHE A 12 -11.97 -35.90 9.74
C PHE A 12 -12.10 -35.02 8.48
N SER A 13 -13.26 -35.01 7.81
CA SER A 13 -13.46 -34.13 6.64
C SER A 13 -13.43 -32.64 6.98
N TYR A 14 -13.82 -32.23 8.20
CA TYR A 14 -13.69 -30.83 8.63
C TYR A 14 -12.26 -30.43 8.99
N LEU A 15 -11.42 -31.37 9.42
CA LEU A 15 -10.01 -31.10 9.77
C LEU A 15 -9.12 -30.93 8.53
N ILE A 16 -9.49 -31.52 7.39
CA ILE A 16 -8.73 -31.37 6.14
C ILE A 16 -8.92 -29.97 5.53
N SER A 17 -10.07 -29.33 5.75
CA SER A 17 -10.33 -27.94 5.32
C SER A 17 -9.74 -26.88 6.24
N ALA A 18 -9.09 -27.27 7.34
CA ALA A 18 -8.32 -26.36 8.20
C ALA A 18 -6.84 -26.26 7.78
N GLN A 19 -6.47 -26.86 6.63
CA GLN A 19 -5.13 -26.74 6.07
C GLN A 19 -4.84 -25.28 5.71
N GLU A 20 -4.05 -24.67 6.60
CA GLU A 20 -3.10 -23.59 6.35
C GLU A 20 -3.66 -22.47 5.47
N LEU A 21 -4.30 -21.48 6.11
CA LEU A 21 -4.03 -20.10 5.71
C LEU A 21 -2.50 -20.00 5.63
N PRO A 22 -1.90 -19.73 4.45
CA PRO A 22 -0.46 -19.61 4.38
C PRO A 22 -0.05 -18.63 5.46
N ALA A 23 0.89 -19.05 6.31
CA ALA A 23 1.44 -18.17 7.33
C ALA A 23 1.70 -16.82 6.66
N PRO A 24 1.21 -15.70 7.22
CA PRO A 24 1.34 -14.40 6.56
C PRO A 24 2.80 -14.28 6.15
N PRO A 25 3.09 -14.07 4.85
CA PRO A 25 4.44 -14.22 4.34
C PRO A 25 5.34 -13.37 5.23
N ALA A 26 6.18 -14.07 6.00
CA ALA A 26 7.21 -13.45 6.78
C ALA A 26 7.97 -12.57 5.80
N MET A 27 7.98 -11.26 6.09
CA MET A 27 8.75 -10.20 5.43
C MET A 27 9.46 -10.63 4.13
N SER A 28 9.02 -10.09 2.99
CA SER A 28 9.65 -10.26 1.66
C SER A 28 11.12 -10.67 1.75
N ASN A 29 11.48 -11.87 1.28
CA ASN A 29 12.87 -12.31 1.26
C ASN A 29 13.74 -11.36 0.39
N SER A 30 15.06 -11.40 0.53
CA SER A 30 15.96 -10.43 -0.13
C SER A 30 15.82 -10.38 -1.66
N SER A 31 15.56 -11.52 -2.31
CA SER A 31 15.28 -11.60 -3.75
C SER A 31 14.01 -10.83 -4.12
N LYS A 32 12.95 -11.04 -3.34
CA LYS A 32 11.66 -10.38 -3.52
C LYS A 32 11.74 -8.87 -3.26
N GLN A 33 12.48 -8.44 -2.25
CA GLN A 33 12.68 -7.00 -1.96
C GLN A 33 13.36 -6.31 -3.14
N ARG A 34 14.36 -6.95 -3.74
CA ARG A 34 15.05 -6.42 -4.92
C ARG A 34 14.12 -6.24 -6.12
N LEU A 35 13.21 -7.19 -6.35
CA LEU A 35 12.19 -7.04 -7.41
C LEU A 35 11.22 -5.90 -7.09
N ILE A 36 10.84 -5.74 -5.83
CA ILE A 36 9.97 -4.63 -5.40
C ILE A 36 10.69 -3.28 -5.58
N ASP A 37 11.97 -3.19 -5.26
CA ASP A 37 12.79 -2.00 -5.52
C ASP A 37 12.87 -1.66 -7.00
N GLU A 38 13.10 -2.66 -7.85
CA GLU A 38 13.11 -2.48 -9.29
C GLU A 38 11.74 -2.02 -9.82
N PHE A 39 10.65 -2.55 -9.27
CA PHE A 39 9.30 -2.09 -9.59
C PHE A 39 9.08 -0.64 -9.17
N ILE A 40 9.49 -0.26 -7.95
CA ILE A 40 9.37 1.11 -7.42
C ILE A 40 10.07 2.10 -8.36
N GLU A 41 11.28 1.77 -8.80
CA GLU A 41 12.06 2.60 -9.72
C GLU A 41 11.41 2.65 -11.11
N ALA A 42 11.12 1.48 -11.69
CA ALA A 42 10.59 1.37 -13.06
C ALA A 42 9.23 2.07 -13.23
N SER A 43 8.42 2.14 -12.18
CA SER A 43 7.09 2.77 -12.18
C SER A 43 7.08 4.22 -11.70
N HIS A 44 8.25 4.82 -11.40
CA HIS A 44 8.34 6.12 -10.73
C HIS A 44 7.43 6.22 -9.49
N TYR A 45 7.32 5.11 -8.73
CA TYR A 45 6.29 4.92 -7.72
C TYR A 45 6.35 6.00 -6.64
N GLN A 46 7.55 6.37 -6.19
CA GLN A 46 7.73 7.41 -5.18
C GLN A 46 7.07 8.73 -5.60
N ARG A 47 7.23 9.13 -6.86
CA ARG A 47 6.62 10.37 -7.37
C ARG A 47 5.10 10.25 -7.38
N ALA A 48 4.57 9.12 -7.83
CA ALA A 48 3.13 8.89 -7.86
C ALA A 48 2.53 8.87 -6.45
N LEU A 49 3.22 8.26 -5.48
CA LEU A 49 2.81 8.23 -4.09
C LEU A 49 2.85 9.63 -3.44
N ILE A 50 3.87 10.44 -3.74
CA ILE A 50 3.94 11.83 -3.29
C ILE A 50 2.78 12.65 -3.87
N ASN A 51 2.43 12.44 -5.14
CA ASN A 51 1.28 13.13 -5.74
C ASN A 51 -0.04 12.72 -5.06
N TYR A 52 -0.21 11.42 -4.79
CA TYR A 52 -1.34 10.93 -4.02
C TYR A 52 -1.43 11.59 -2.64
N ALA A 53 -0.31 11.69 -1.92
CA ALA A 53 -0.25 12.34 -0.62
C ALA A 53 -0.59 13.84 -0.71
N LYS A 54 -0.15 14.55 -1.75
CA LYS A 54 -0.51 15.95 -1.98
C LYS A 54 -2.01 16.13 -2.16
N GLU A 55 -2.63 15.32 -3.04
CA GLU A 55 -4.08 15.35 -3.26
C GLU A 55 -4.85 15.04 -1.96
N TYR A 56 -4.37 14.09 -1.16
CA TYR A 56 -4.95 13.78 0.13
C TYR A 56 -4.87 14.98 1.11
N LEU A 57 -3.71 15.64 1.19
CA LEU A 57 -3.56 16.81 2.05
C LEU A 57 -4.43 17.99 1.60
N GLU A 58 -4.57 18.22 0.28
CA GLU A 58 -5.48 19.24 -0.24
C GLU A 58 -6.92 19.02 0.22
N LEU A 59 -7.38 17.76 0.27
CA LEU A 59 -8.69 17.41 0.82
C LEU A 59 -8.79 17.66 2.34
N LYS A 60 -7.68 17.52 3.06
CA LYS A 60 -7.60 17.73 4.51
C LYS A 60 -7.41 19.19 4.92
N MET A 61 -7.11 20.08 3.97
CA MET A 61 -6.91 21.50 4.25
C MET A 61 -8.17 22.19 4.76
N PHE A 62 -9.36 21.67 4.45
CA PHE A 62 -10.62 22.30 4.82
C PHE A 62 -11.56 21.31 5.53
N ASP A 63 -12.19 21.78 6.59
CA ASP A 63 -13.32 21.13 7.22
C ASP A 63 -14.61 21.55 6.51
N TYR A 64 -15.13 20.64 5.67
CA TYR A 64 -16.39 20.83 4.96
C TYR A 64 -17.62 20.45 5.79
N SER A 65 -17.47 20.05 7.06
CA SER A 65 -18.61 19.75 7.95
C SER A 65 -19.26 21.00 8.54
N VAL A 66 -18.64 22.18 8.34
CA VAL A 66 -19.11 23.49 8.82
C VAL A 66 -19.32 24.46 7.64
N ASP A 67 -20.19 25.46 7.83
CA ASP A 67 -20.49 26.50 6.83
C ASP A 67 -20.22 27.91 7.39
N PRO A 68 -19.29 28.70 6.82
CA PRO A 68 -18.42 28.35 5.70
C PRO A 68 -17.36 27.30 6.09
N PRO A 69 -16.81 26.54 5.11
CA PRO A 69 -15.73 25.59 5.37
C PRO A 69 -14.56 26.25 6.10
N LYS A 70 -14.03 25.55 7.11
CA LYS A 70 -12.96 26.08 7.96
C LYS A 70 -11.61 25.55 7.50
N GLU A 71 -10.64 26.43 7.27
CA GLU A 71 -9.26 26.03 7.00
C GLU A 71 -8.65 25.36 8.24
N LEU A 72 -8.13 24.15 8.06
CA LEU A 72 -7.46 23.34 9.08
C LEU A 72 -5.94 23.29 8.92
N LEU A 73 -5.45 23.49 7.68
CA LEU A 73 -4.05 23.38 7.31
C LEU A 73 -3.75 24.43 6.23
N THR A 74 -2.73 25.27 6.45
CA THR A 74 -2.30 26.22 5.41
C THR A 74 -1.54 25.51 4.30
N LYS A 75 -1.41 26.17 3.14
CA LYS A 75 -0.60 25.65 2.02
C LYS A 75 0.85 25.41 2.41
N GLU A 76 1.42 26.29 3.23
CA GLU A 76 2.79 26.18 3.73
C GLU A 76 2.94 24.96 4.62
N GLN A 77 1.99 24.73 5.54
CA GLN A 77 2.01 23.54 6.40
C GLN A 77 1.88 22.25 5.57
N ALA A 78 0.97 22.22 4.59
CA ALA A 78 0.85 21.08 3.67
C ALA A 78 2.14 20.83 2.88
N HIS A 79 2.80 21.90 2.41
CA HIS A 79 4.09 21.80 1.73
C HIS A 79 5.18 21.23 2.64
N THR A 80 5.26 21.69 3.88
CA THR A 80 6.22 21.18 4.89
C THR A 80 5.99 19.71 5.21
N ILE A 81 4.73 19.27 5.34
CA ILE A 81 4.42 17.85 5.57
C ILE A 81 4.93 16.99 4.41
N ILE A 82 4.68 17.40 3.16
CA ILE A 82 5.16 16.66 1.99
C ILE A 82 6.68 16.69 1.86
N SER A 83 7.34 17.82 2.15
CA SER A 83 8.80 17.90 2.08
C SER A 83 9.49 17.01 3.11
N ASN A 84 8.83 16.76 4.24
CA ASN A 84 9.34 15.92 5.32
C ASN A 84 8.94 14.44 5.16
N PHE A 85 8.23 14.08 4.11
CA PHE A 85 7.83 12.69 3.86
C PHE A 85 9.06 11.80 3.63
N ASN A 86 9.31 10.87 4.55
CA ASN A 86 10.38 9.90 4.43
C ASN A 86 9.91 8.66 3.64
N PHE A 87 10.21 8.63 2.34
CA PHE A 87 9.86 7.50 1.49
C PHE A 87 10.55 6.21 1.92
N ASP A 88 11.80 6.27 2.40
CA ASP A 88 12.56 5.07 2.78
C ASP A 88 11.92 4.35 3.97
N ASP A 89 11.43 5.10 4.96
CA ASP A 89 10.66 4.52 6.08
C ASP A 89 9.35 3.90 5.57
N PHE A 90 8.72 4.53 4.57
CA PHE A 90 7.49 4.02 3.97
C PHE A 90 7.71 2.74 3.14
N LYS A 91 8.92 2.48 2.62
CA LYS A 91 9.21 1.28 1.81
C LYS A 91 8.89 -0.02 2.53
N ILE A 92 8.94 -0.05 3.86
CA ILE A 92 8.52 -1.22 4.65
C ILE A 92 7.07 -1.61 4.35
N SER A 93 6.18 -0.62 4.22
CA SER A 93 4.78 -0.83 3.83
C SER A 93 4.65 -1.38 2.41
N LEU A 94 5.51 -0.91 1.50
CA LEU A 94 5.55 -1.39 0.11
C LEU A 94 6.05 -2.83 0.04
N TYR A 95 7.11 -3.18 0.78
CA TYR A 95 7.62 -4.55 0.85
C TYR A 95 6.58 -5.51 1.38
N SER A 96 5.89 -5.14 2.46
CA SER A 96 4.80 -5.95 3.00
C SER A 96 3.67 -6.11 1.98
N SER A 97 3.21 -5.01 1.38
CA SER A 97 2.07 -5.02 0.46
C SER A 97 2.33 -5.75 -0.85
N PHE A 98 3.51 -5.55 -1.45
CA PHE A 98 3.87 -6.17 -2.71
C PHE A 98 4.45 -7.58 -2.55
N SER A 99 4.74 -8.04 -1.33
CA SER A 99 5.14 -9.42 -1.09
C SER A 99 4.09 -10.45 -1.54
N PHE A 100 2.82 -10.05 -1.53
CA PHE A 100 1.68 -10.87 -1.96
C PHE A 100 1.55 -11.02 -3.49
N ILE A 101 2.25 -10.19 -4.27
CA ILE A 101 2.31 -10.33 -5.74
C ILE A 101 3.36 -11.39 -6.06
N SER A 102 3.08 -12.37 -6.92
CA SER A 102 4.08 -13.39 -7.31
C SER A 102 5.31 -12.76 -7.99
N GLU A 103 6.47 -13.43 -7.96
CA GLU A 103 7.69 -12.90 -8.60
C GLU A 103 7.50 -12.72 -10.11
N ASP A 104 6.82 -13.65 -10.78
CA ASP A 104 6.58 -13.56 -12.22
C ASP A 104 5.65 -12.40 -12.55
N HIS A 105 4.62 -12.14 -11.73
CA HIS A 105 3.78 -10.95 -11.90
C HIS A 105 4.54 -9.65 -11.63
N LEU A 106 5.44 -9.62 -10.64
CA LEU A 106 6.31 -8.45 -10.42
C LEU A 106 7.21 -8.19 -11.63
N LYS A 107 7.81 -9.23 -12.22
CA LYS A 107 8.64 -9.09 -13.44
C LYS A 107 7.84 -8.55 -14.62
N GLU A 108 6.61 -9.04 -14.84
CA GLU A 108 5.74 -8.51 -15.90
C GLU A 108 5.31 -7.07 -15.62
N LEU A 109 5.02 -6.70 -14.37
CA LEU A 109 4.74 -5.31 -13.99
C LEU A 109 5.95 -4.40 -14.26
N ILE A 110 7.16 -4.83 -13.91
CA ILE A 110 8.39 -4.09 -14.19
C ILE A 110 8.56 -3.89 -15.70
N LYS A 111 8.42 -4.96 -16.49
CA LYS A 111 8.54 -4.93 -17.95
C LYS A 111 7.52 -3.97 -18.56
N PHE A 112 6.27 -4.04 -18.12
CA PHE A 112 5.21 -3.13 -18.55
C PHE A 112 5.58 -1.67 -18.27
N HIS A 113 5.95 -1.32 -17.04
CA HIS A 113 6.30 0.05 -16.70
C HIS A 113 7.52 0.55 -17.48
N LYS A 114 8.56 -0.27 -17.64
CA LYS A 114 9.72 0.07 -18.49
C LYS A 114 9.30 0.34 -19.94
N SER A 115 8.37 -0.43 -20.50
CA SER A 115 7.92 -0.27 -21.89
C SER A 115 7.20 1.05 -22.17
N ILE A 116 6.62 1.67 -21.14
CA ILE A 116 5.90 2.95 -21.23
C ILE A 116 6.69 4.12 -20.62
N GLY A 117 7.98 3.92 -20.28
CA GLY A 117 8.80 4.96 -19.64
C GLY A 117 8.38 5.29 -18.20
N GLY A 118 7.71 4.36 -17.53
CA GLY A 118 7.32 4.42 -16.13
C GLY A 118 6.08 5.25 -15.81
N GLN A 119 5.53 6.00 -16.76
CA GLN A 119 4.39 6.90 -16.51
C GLN A 119 3.07 6.29 -16.99
N LEU A 120 2.18 5.99 -16.06
CA LEU A 120 0.82 5.49 -16.36
C LEU A 120 -0.16 6.59 -16.77
N SER A 121 0.07 7.82 -16.27
CA SER A 121 -0.81 8.96 -16.48
C SER A 121 0.00 10.26 -16.50
N LYS A 122 -0.62 11.32 -17.01
CA LYS A 122 -0.02 12.66 -16.97
C LYS A 122 0.30 13.04 -15.52
N ASN A 123 1.51 13.55 -15.31
CA ASN A 123 2.05 13.93 -14.00
C ASN A 123 2.26 12.77 -13.00
N ASN A 124 2.08 11.49 -13.37
CA ASN A 124 2.11 10.34 -12.45
C ASN A 124 1.02 10.40 -11.36
N SER A 125 -0.23 10.58 -11.77
CA SER A 125 -1.41 10.54 -10.87
C SER A 125 -2.01 9.13 -10.71
N ALA A 126 -1.46 8.12 -11.40
CA ALA A 126 -1.92 6.75 -11.34
C ALA A 126 -0.80 5.86 -10.79
N LEU A 127 -1.16 4.97 -9.87
CA LEU A 127 -0.26 4.01 -9.24
C LEU A 127 -0.99 2.73 -8.86
N LEU A 128 -0.24 1.64 -8.73
CA LEU A 128 -0.77 0.40 -8.17
C LEU A 128 -0.95 0.56 -6.65
N MET A 129 -2.19 0.75 -6.21
CA MET A 129 -2.53 0.97 -4.81
C MET A 129 -3.16 -0.29 -4.20
N THR A 130 -2.63 -0.76 -3.06
CA THR A 130 -3.32 -1.75 -2.22
C THR A 130 -4.02 -1.03 -1.05
N PRO A 131 -5.04 -1.64 -0.41
CA PRO A 131 -5.66 -1.05 0.77
C PRO A 131 -4.68 -0.74 1.91
N ALA A 132 -3.64 -1.58 2.09
CA ALA A 132 -2.62 -1.37 3.11
C ALA A 132 -1.72 -0.17 2.80
N ILE A 133 -1.33 0.02 1.53
CA ILE A 133 -0.56 1.19 1.10
C ILE A 133 -1.38 2.46 1.33
N ASP A 134 -2.65 2.45 0.90
CA ASP A 134 -3.57 3.57 1.07
C ASP A 134 -3.73 3.97 2.53
N LEU A 135 -4.01 3.00 3.40
CA LEU A 135 -4.16 3.24 4.82
C LEU A 135 -2.88 3.78 5.45
N ASN A 136 -1.73 3.19 5.12
CA ASN A 136 -0.46 3.57 5.74
C ASN A 136 -0.02 4.98 5.33
N ILE A 137 -0.19 5.38 4.07
CA ILE A 137 0.18 6.74 3.64
C ILE A 137 -0.76 7.77 4.28
N LYS A 138 -2.07 7.48 4.36
CA LYS A 138 -3.03 8.36 5.04
C LYS A 138 -2.71 8.50 6.52
N ASN A 139 -2.41 7.41 7.22
CA ASN A 139 -2.03 7.45 8.63
C ASN A 139 -0.77 8.28 8.86
N GLN A 140 0.25 8.15 7.99
CA GLN A 140 1.45 8.99 8.08
C GLN A 140 1.14 10.48 7.85
N MET A 141 0.27 10.81 6.90
CA MET A 141 -0.15 12.18 6.64
C MET A 141 -0.98 12.75 7.79
N ASP A 142 -1.95 11.99 8.31
CA ASP A 142 -2.79 12.40 9.44
C ASP A 142 -1.94 12.62 10.70
N TYR A 143 -0.99 11.72 10.99
CA TYR A 143 -0.02 11.91 12.07
C TYR A 143 0.81 13.18 11.87
N ALA A 144 1.30 13.45 10.66
CA ALA A 144 2.06 14.66 10.37
C ALA A 144 1.21 15.94 10.53
N ILE A 145 -0.07 15.90 10.12
CA ILE A 145 -1.04 17.00 10.35
C ILE A 145 -1.19 17.27 11.85
N GLU A 146 -1.38 16.22 12.67
CA GLU A 146 -1.54 16.36 14.12
C GLU A 146 -0.31 17.00 14.79
N ASN A 147 0.89 16.69 14.28
CA ASN A 147 2.15 17.22 14.82
C ASN A 147 2.60 18.56 14.22
N THR A 148 1.85 19.11 13.25
CA THR A 148 2.12 20.44 12.64
C THR A 148 1.23 21.54 13.24
N LYS A 149 0.24 21.18 14.06
CA LYS A 149 -0.66 22.08 14.78
C LYS A 149 -0.03 22.61 16.07
#